data_AF-A0A3B8NLE1-F1
#
_entry.id   AF-A0A3B8NLE1-F1
#
_cell.length_a   1.000
_cell.length_b   1.000
_cell.length_c   1.000
_cell.angle_alpha   90.00
_cell.angle_beta   90.00
_cell.angle_gamma   90.00
#
_symmetry.space_group_name_H-M   'P 1'
#
loop_
_entity.id
_entity.type
_entity.pdbx_description
1 polymer ?
#
loop_
_entity_poly.entity_id
_entity_poly.type
_entity_poly.pdbx_seq_one_letter_code
_entity_poly.pdbx_strand_id
1 'polypeptide(L)'
;MHKTPAEAEEFVLALKGHIGTEMREGVDVAVCPSFPALPAVARVLSGSGIFLGAQNMHWALAGAYTGEVSAPMLKELGCSYVILGHSERRLLFGETDEMIRRKLRTAIEYDLCPIYCLGERLIERGEGRAEEVCLSQLRSGLKGLPLKDPQDLVIAYEPVWAIGTRRTATPEDAVAIIKVLRKELSAMFGGSFGEGVRILYGGSVKPDNTVSFMEKEDIDGLLVGGASLDLESFVEIIRLSAAARRLKS
;
A
#
# COMPACT_ATOMS: atom_id res chain seq x y z
N MET A 1 -3.21 -12.56 7.26
CA MET A 1 -4.11 -13.55 6.61
C MET A 1 -5.34 -13.77 7.49
N HIS A 2 -6.43 -13.04 7.24
CA HIS A 2 -7.62 -12.97 8.10
C HIS A 2 -8.90 -12.95 7.27
N LYS A 3 -10.02 -13.26 7.92
CA LYS A 3 -11.39 -13.30 7.40
C LYS A 3 -11.62 -14.34 6.29
N THR A 4 -12.64 -15.16 6.50
CA THR A 4 -13.26 -16.00 5.46
C THR A 4 -14.02 -15.14 4.46
N PRO A 5 -14.46 -15.69 3.31
CA PRO A 5 -15.27 -14.94 2.35
C PRO A 5 -16.53 -14.33 2.97
N ALA A 6 -17.22 -15.04 3.87
CA ALA A 6 -18.42 -14.55 4.53
C ALA A 6 -18.12 -13.38 5.49
N GLU A 7 -17.10 -13.52 6.35
CA GLU A 7 -16.68 -12.46 7.27
C GLU A 7 -16.17 -11.21 6.52
N ALA A 8 -15.50 -11.40 5.38
CA ALA A 8 -15.02 -10.30 4.55
C ALA A 8 -16.18 -9.56 3.86
N GLU A 9 -17.16 -10.31 3.34
CA GLU A 9 -18.37 -9.74 2.74
C GLU A 9 -19.17 -8.92 3.76
N GLU A 10 -19.41 -9.49 4.94
CA GLU A 10 -20.10 -8.81 6.05
C GLU A 10 -19.36 -7.54 6.48
N PHE A 11 -18.04 -7.63 6.68
CA PHE A 11 -17.22 -6.48 7.08
C PHE A 11 -17.31 -5.34 6.06
N VAL A 12 -17.22 -5.66 4.76
CA VAL A 12 -17.21 -4.64 3.70
C VAL A 12 -18.60 -4.03 3.50
N LEU A 13 -19.67 -4.81 3.66
CA LEU A 13 -21.04 -4.28 3.68
C LEU A 13 -21.22 -3.28 4.84
N ALA A 14 -20.75 -3.64 6.04
CA ALA A 14 -20.79 -2.76 7.19
C ALA A 14 -19.95 -1.49 6.95
N LEU A 15 -18.71 -1.64 6.45
CA LEU A 15 -17.83 -0.52 6.11
C LEU A 15 -18.51 0.45 5.14
N LYS A 16 -19.06 -0.05 4.03
CA LYS A 16 -19.79 0.77 3.05
C LYS A 16 -20.95 1.56 3.68
N GLY A 17 -21.65 0.97 4.65
CA GLY A 17 -22.72 1.64 5.38
C GLY A 17 -22.23 2.79 6.27
N HIS A 18 -20.98 2.73 6.76
CA HIS A 18 -20.39 3.76 7.62
C HIS A 18 -19.68 4.86 6.81
N ILE A 19 -18.92 4.51 5.76
CA ILE A 19 -18.08 5.44 5.01
C ILE A 19 -18.74 5.94 3.71
N GLY A 20 -19.83 6.69 3.87
CA GLY A 20 -20.46 7.39 2.74
C GLY A 20 -19.51 8.37 2.03
N THR A 21 -19.88 8.81 0.82
CA THR A 21 -19.03 9.64 -0.05
C THR A 21 -18.51 10.90 0.66
N GLU A 22 -19.36 11.58 1.43
CA GLU A 22 -18.98 12.79 2.18
C GLU A 22 -17.95 12.53 3.28
N MET A 23 -17.94 11.35 3.91
CA MET A 23 -16.97 11.04 4.97
C MET A 23 -15.56 10.90 4.40
N ARG A 24 -15.45 10.35 3.19
CA ARG A 24 -14.17 10.02 2.53
C ARG A 24 -13.77 11.03 1.45
N GLU A 25 -14.37 12.21 1.43
CA GLU A 25 -14.00 13.24 0.47
C GLU A 25 -12.52 13.62 0.63
N GLY A 26 -11.81 13.69 -0.50
CA GLY A 26 -10.37 13.98 -0.51
C GLY A 26 -9.46 12.78 -0.16
N VAL A 27 -10.01 11.58 0.06
CA VAL A 27 -9.22 10.35 0.25
C VAL A 27 -9.76 9.18 -0.56
N ASP A 28 -8.83 8.43 -1.16
CA ASP A 28 -9.14 7.13 -1.73
C ASP A 28 -9.10 6.06 -0.63
N VAL A 29 -10.05 5.12 -0.68
CA VAL A 29 -10.07 3.96 0.23
C VAL A 29 -9.97 2.70 -0.61
N ALA A 30 -9.02 1.82 -0.28
CA ALA A 30 -8.90 0.51 -0.88
C ALA A 30 -8.93 -0.59 0.19
N VAL A 31 -9.60 -1.70 -0.10
CA VAL A 31 -9.57 -2.91 0.76
C VAL A 31 -8.88 -4.04 0.02
N CYS A 32 -7.94 -4.71 0.70
CA CYS A 32 -7.14 -5.79 0.13
C CYS A 32 -7.43 -7.12 0.85
N PRO A 33 -8.52 -7.84 0.56
CA PRO A 33 -8.83 -9.10 1.21
C PRO A 33 -7.89 -10.24 0.73
N SER A 34 -8.00 -11.40 1.37
CA SER A 34 -7.31 -12.61 0.90
C SER A 34 -7.86 -13.08 -0.46
N PHE A 35 -7.06 -13.80 -1.25
CA PHE A 35 -7.51 -14.29 -2.56
C PHE A 35 -8.83 -15.07 -2.52
N PRO A 36 -9.09 -15.98 -1.55
CA PRO A 36 -10.38 -16.67 -1.47
C PRO A 36 -11.57 -15.75 -1.24
N ALA A 37 -11.35 -14.58 -0.61
CA ALA A 37 -12.40 -13.62 -0.30
C ALA A 37 -12.58 -12.52 -1.37
N LEU A 38 -11.64 -12.36 -2.31
CA LEU A 38 -11.71 -11.35 -3.38
C LEU A 38 -13.05 -11.36 -4.14
N PRO A 39 -13.57 -12.52 -4.63
CA PRO A 39 -14.83 -12.52 -5.38
C PRO A 39 -16.04 -12.10 -4.53
N ALA A 40 -16.04 -12.42 -3.24
CA ALA A 40 -17.13 -12.04 -2.34
C ALA A 40 -17.13 -10.52 -2.09
N VAL A 41 -15.96 -9.97 -1.79
CA VAL A 41 -15.78 -8.53 -1.58
C VAL A 41 -16.06 -7.73 -2.86
N ALA A 42 -15.62 -8.21 -4.03
CA ALA A 42 -15.86 -7.55 -5.31
C ALA A 42 -17.35 -7.30 -5.58
N ARG A 43 -18.22 -8.28 -5.28
CA ARG A 43 -19.67 -8.16 -5.48
C ARG A 43 -20.29 -7.03 -4.67
N VAL A 44 -19.87 -6.85 -3.41
CA VAL A 44 -20.48 -5.89 -2.48
C VAL A 44 -19.89 -4.47 -2.61
N LEU A 45 -18.67 -4.35 -3.13
CA LEU A 45 -18.02 -3.06 -3.38
C LEU A 45 -18.61 -2.28 -4.55
N SER A 46 -19.34 -2.93 -5.46
CA SER A 46 -19.92 -2.27 -6.63
C SER A 46 -20.69 -1.01 -6.25
N GLY A 47 -20.38 0.10 -6.93
CA GLY A 47 -20.98 1.42 -6.71
C GLY A 47 -20.61 2.13 -5.40
N SER A 48 -19.73 1.57 -4.55
CA SER A 48 -19.31 2.22 -3.30
C SER A 48 -18.27 3.32 -3.49
N GLY A 49 -17.48 3.21 -4.56
CA GLY A 49 -16.27 3.99 -4.80
C GLY A 49 -15.13 3.70 -3.80
N ILE A 50 -15.21 2.60 -3.06
CA ILE A 50 -14.08 1.96 -2.39
C ILE A 50 -13.42 1.02 -3.41
N PHE A 51 -12.11 1.10 -3.54
CA PHE A 51 -11.36 0.28 -4.48
C PHE A 51 -11.09 -1.12 -3.93
N LEU A 52 -11.07 -2.10 -4.84
CA LEU A 52 -10.61 -3.44 -4.53
C LEU A 52 -9.11 -3.55 -4.81
N GLY A 53 -8.36 -4.10 -3.88
CA GLY A 53 -6.95 -4.44 -4.06
C GLY A 53 -6.65 -5.91 -3.77
N ALA A 54 -5.51 -6.40 -4.25
CA ALA A 54 -4.99 -7.72 -3.91
C ALA A 54 -3.74 -7.61 -3.02
N GLN A 55 -3.46 -8.64 -2.22
CA GLN A 55 -2.30 -8.65 -1.31
C GLN A 55 -0.99 -9.10 -1.97
N ASN A 56 -1.07 -9.69 -3.17
CA ASN A 56 0.07 -10.14 -3.97
C ASN A 56 -0.40 -10.48 -5.39
N MET A 57 0.53 -10.73 -6.31
CA MET A 57 0.31 -11.43 -7.58
C MET A 57 1.61 -12.08 -8.07
N HIS A 58 1.50 -12.97 -9.05
CA HIS A 58 2.63 -13.48 -9.80
C HIS A 58 2.90 -12.62 -11.05
N TRP A 59 4.14 -12.56 -11.51
CA TRP A 59 4.51 -11.75 -12.68
C TRP A 59 4.08 -12.38 -14.02
N ALA A 60 3.89 -13.70 -14.07
CA ALA A 60 3.43 -14.37 -15.29
C ALA A 60 1.91 -14.26 -15.44
N LEU A 61 1.46 -14.12 -16.69
CA LEU A 61 0.04 -13.96 -17.04
C LEU A 61 -0.74 -15.28 -16.94
N ALA A 62 -0.06 -16.39 -17.25
CA ALA A 62 -0.52 -17.76 -17.11
C ALA A 62 0.70 -18.71 -17.11
N GLY A 63 0.51 -19.98 -16.76
CA GLY A 63 1.53 -21.01 -16.88
C GLY A 63 1.51 -22.02 -15.74
N ALA A 64 2.54 -22.86 -15.69
CA ALA A 64 2.72 -23.88 -14.65
C ALA A 64 3.21 -23.26 -13.33
N TYR A 65 2.34 -22.48 -12.70
CA TYR A 65 2.58 -21.79 -11.42
C TYR A 65 1.48 -22.17 -10.41
N THR A 66 1.39 -23.44 -10.06
CA THR A 66 0.33 -23.96 -9.17
C THR A 66 0.28 -23.17 -7.86
N GLY A 67 -0.89 -22.62 -7.54
CA GLY A 67 -1.14 -21.81 -6.35
C GLY A 67 -0.98 -20.30 -6.53
N GLU A 68 -0.43 -19.85 -7.66
CA GLU A 68 -0.25 -18.43 -7.95
C GLU A 68 -1.49 -17.79 -8.59
N VAL A 69 -1.61 -16.47 -8.42
CA VAL A 69 -2.68 -15.63 -9.01
C VAL A 69 -2.07 -14.61 -9.95
N SER A 70 -2.60 -14.50 -11.17
CA SER A 70 -2.05 -13.62 -12.22
C SER A 70 -2.77 -12.26 -12.28
N ALA A 71 -2.13 -11.28 -12.90
CA ALA A 71 -2.74 -9.96 -13.15
C ALA A 71 -4.09 -10.04 -13.88
N PRO A 72 -4.25 -10.81 -14.98
CA PRO A 72 -5.54 -10.97 -15.64
C PRO A 72 -6.66 -11.44 -14.70
N MET A 73 -6.37 -12.41 -13.82
CA MET A 73 -7.36 -12.92 -12.85
C MET A 73 -7.81 -11.82 -11.87
N LEU A 74 -6.89 -10.98 -11.40
CA LEU A 74 -7.21 -9.86 -10.51
C LEU A 74 -8.00 -8.76 -11.23
N LYS A 75 -7.64 -8.45 -12.48
CA LYS A 75 -8.36 -7.46 -13.29
C LYS A 75 -9.78 -7.89 -13.59
N GLU A 76 -10.01 -9.18 -13.86
CA GLU A 76 -11.36 -9.72 -14.07
C GLU A 76 -12.25 -9.55 -12.84
N LEU A 77 -11.68 -9.62 -11.63
CA LEU A 77 -12.39 -9.36 -10.37
C LEU A 77 -12.58 -7.86 -10.06
N GLY A 78 -12.07 -6.97 -10.91
CA GLY A 78 -12.17 -5.52 -10.72
C GLY A 78 -11.15 -4.94 -9.74
N CYS A 79 -10.05 -5.64 -9.44
CA CYS A 79 -8.96 -5.05 -8.66
C CYS A 79 -8.37 -3.83 -9.38
N SER A 80 -8.19 -2.73 -8.64
CA SER A 80 -7.49 -1.53 -9.10
C SER A 80 -6.07 -1.43 -8.52
N TYR A 81 -5.84 -2.05 -7.35
CA TYR A 81 -4.56 -2.01 -6.66
C TYR A 81 -3.98 -3.40 -6.40
N VAL A 82 -2.67 -3.50 -6.22
CA VAL A 82 -2.01 -4.71 -5.73
C VAL A 82 -0.82 -4.39 -4.84
N ILE A 83 -0.79 -4.94 -3.64
CA ILE A 83 0.35 -4.82 -2.72
C ILE A 83 1.48 -5.72 -3.20
N LEU A 84 2.68 -5.17 -3.35
CA LEU A 84 3.85 -5.87 -3.87
C LEU A 84 5.09 -5.55 -3.05
N GLY A 85 5.90 -6.57 -2.76
CA GLY A 85 7.13 -6.40 -1.98
C GLY A 85 6.91 -6.15 -0.49
N HIS A 86 5.72 -6.47 0.04
CA HIS A 86 5.43 -6.36 1.47
C HIS A 86 6.50 -7.08 2.30
N SER A 87 6.88 -6.50 3.43
CA SER A 87 7.95 -7.02 4.31
C SER A 87 7.80 -8.51 4.65
N GLU A 88 6.58 -8.97 4.95
CA GLU A 88 6.28 -10.39 5.19
C GLU A 88 6.63 -11.30 4.00
N ARG A 89 6.41 -10.83 2.76
CA ARG A 89 6.74 -11.60 1.55
C ARG A 89 8.24 -11.69 1.31
N ARG A 90 8.96 -10.60 1.58
CA ARG A 90 10.43 -10.59 1.54
C ARG A 90 11.03 -11.54 2.57
N LEU A 91 10.52 -11.50 3.81
CA LEU A 91 11.09 -12.25 4.94
C LEU A 91 10.68 -13.72 4.96
N LEU A 92 9.40 -14.03 4.75
CA LEU A 92 8.85 -15.37 4.93
C LEU A 92 8.84 -16.19 3.64
N PHE A 93 8.73 -15.52 2.49
CA PHE A 93 8.60 -16.15 1.18
C PHE A 93 9.81 -15.89 0.27
N GLY A 94 10.83 -15.17 0.76
CA GLY A 94 12.08 -14.96 0.05
C GLY A 94 11.96 -14.09 -1.20
N GLU A 95 10.97 -13.20 -1.28
CA GLU A 95 10.83 -12.32 -2.44
C GLU A 95 11.99 -11.35 -2.56
N THR A 96 12.72 -11.46 -3.68
CA THR A 96 13.84 -10.59 -4.02
C THR A 96 13.38 -9.35 -4.78
N ASP A 97 14.21 -8.31 -4.82
CA ASP A 97 13.91 -7.10 -5.60
C ASP A 97 13.71 -7.43 -7.09
N GLU A 98 14.39 -8.46 -7.61
CA GLU A 98 14.20 -8.92 -8.99
C GLU A 98 12.81 -9.51 -9.21
N MET A 99 12.36 -10.38 -8.31
CA MET A 99 11.01 -10.95 -8.36
C MET A 99 9.95 -9.85 -8.27
N ILE A 100 10.15 -8.90 -7.36
CA ILE A 100 9.23 -7.79 -7.15
C ILE A 100 9.19 -6.87 -8.37
N ARG A 101 10.35 -6.52 -8.96
CA ARG A 101 10.43 -5.74 -10.20
C ARG A 101 9.65 -6.38 -11.35
N ARG A 102 9.71 -7.70 -11.49
CA ARG A 102 8.92 -8.42 -12.50
C ARG A 102 7.42 -8.27 -12.24
N LYS A 103 6.98 -8.35 -10.97
CA LYS A 103 5.57 -8.15 -10.61
C LYS A 103 5.12 -6.71 -10.84
N LEU A 104 5.94 -5.74 -10.45
CA LEU A 104 5.67 -4.31 -10.65
C LEU A 104 5.48 -4.00 -12.14
N ARG A 105 6.37 -4.52 -13.00
CA ARG A 105 6.22 -4.42 -14.45
C ARG A 105 4.88 -4.96 -14.93
N THR A 106 4.56 -6.21 -14.58
CA THR A 106 3.31 -6.83 -15.01
C THR A 106 2.08 -6.08 -14.50
N ALA A 107 2.12 -5.58 -13.25
CA ALA A 107 1.02 -4.82 -12.66
C ALA A 107 0.75 -3.53 -13.47
N ILE A 108 1.79 -2.76 -13.76
CA ILE A 108 1.71 -1.53 -14.57
C ILE A 108 1.20 -1.85 -15.99
N GLU A 109 1.72 -2.89 -16.65
CA GLU A 109 1.30 -3.29 -18.00
C GLU A 109 -0.16 -3.77 -18.08
N TYR A 110 -0.78 -4.12 -16.95
CA TYR A 110 -2.17 -4.59 -16.84
C TYR A 110 -3.09 -3.59 -16.13
N ASP A 111 -2.68 -2.34 -15.97
CA ASP A 111 -3.44 -1.29 -15.30
C ASP A 111 -3.88 -1.71 -13.88
N LEU A 112 -3.02 -2.44 -13.16
CA LEU A 112 -3.11 -2.67 -11.72
C LEU A 112 -2.11 -1.74 -11.04
N CYS A 113 -2.59 -0.72 -10.35
CA CYS A 113 -1.70 0.22 -9.66
C CYS A 113 -0.97 -0.51 -8.51
N PRO A 114 0.35 -0.71 -8.58
CA PRO A 114 1.09 -1.36 -7.53
C PRO A 114 1.22 -0.44 -6.31
N ILE A 115 0.94 -0.99 -5.13
CA ILE A 115 1.37 -0.45 -3.84
C ILE A 115 2.69 -1.13 -3.53
N TYR A 116 3.80 -0.49 -3.91
CA TYR A 116 5.15 -1.02 -3.75
C TYR A 116 5.67 -0.76 -2.34
N CYS A 117 5.79 -1.83 -1.57
CA CYS A 117 6.31 -1.80 -0.21
C CYS A 117 7.83 -1.91 -0.17
N LEU A 118 8.44 -1.04 0.64
CA LEU A 118 9.87 -1.03 0.92
C LEU A 118 10.13 -0.49 2.32
N GLY A 119 11.28 -0.83 2.89
CA GLY A 119 11.70 -0.35 4.19
C GLY A 119 12.80 -1.18 4.83
N GLU A 120 13.40 -0.61 5.87
CA GLU A 120 14.54 -1.17 6.58
C GLU A 120 14.12 -2.01 7.81
N ARG A 121 14.96 -2.98 8.14
CA ARG A 121 14.88 -3.79 9.36
C ARG A 121 15.49 -3.04 10.54
N LEU A 122 15.19 -3.52 11.75
CA LEU A 122 15.70 -2.92 12.99
C LEU A 122 17.23 -2.84 13.03
N ILE A 123 17.91 -3.88 12.51
CA ILE A 123 19.38 -3.92 12.48
C ILE A 123 19.95 -2.86 11.54
N GLU A 124 19.35 -2.69 10.36
CA GLU A 124 19.77 -1.69 9.37
C GLU A 124 19.53 -0.27 9.89
N ARG A 125 18.42 -0.03 10.61
CA ARG A 125 18.16 1.24 11.30
C ARG A 125 19.20 1.52 12.38
N GLY A 126 19.51 0.53 13.21
CA GLY A 126 20.50 0.65 14.29
C GLY A 126 21.92 0.91 13.79
N GLU A 127 22.24 0.48 12.57
CA GLU A 127 23.51 0.74 11.88
C GLU A 127 23.51 2.06 11.09
N GLY A 128 22.43 2.84 11.11
CA GLY A 128 22.32 4.09 10.35
C GLY A 128 22.13 3.90 8.85
N ARG A 129 21.75 2.69 8.40
CA ARG A 129 21.61 2.31 6.98
C ARG A 129 20.18 2.40 6.43
N ALA A 130 19.25 3.01 7.17
CA ALA A 130 17.84 3.08 6.77
C ALA A 130 17.66 3.71 5.38
N GLU A 131 18.30 4.84 5.13
CA GLU A 131 18.27 5.55 3.85
C GLU A 131 18.85 4.70 2.71
N GLU A 132 20.04 4.13 2.94
CA GLU A 132 20.74 3.27 1.97
C GLU A 132 19.87 2.09 1.55
N VAL A 133 19.28 1.38 2.51
CA VAL A 133 18.43 0.22 2.26
C VAL A 133 17.18 0.60 1.47
N CYS A 134 16.49 1.67 1.88
CA CYS A 134 15.28 2.12 1.20
C CYS A 134 15.56 2.57 -0.24
N LEU A 135 16.64 3.32 -0.47
CA LEU A 135 17.07 3.72 -1.81
C LEU A 135 17.47 2.53 -2.68
N SER A 136 18.17 1.55 -2.10
CA SER A 136 18.57 0.33 -2.81
C SER A 136 17.35 -0.48 -3.27
N GLN A 137 16.39 -0.70 -2.38
CA GLN A 137 15.13 -1.37 -2.71
C GLN A 137 14.33 -0.59 -3.75
N LEU A 138 14.22 0.74 -3.61
CA LEU A 138 13.50 1.59 -4.57
C LEU A 138 14.11 1.49 -5.97
N ARG A 139 15.42 1.73 -6.09
CA ARG A 139 16.14 1.67 -7.37
C ARG A 139 16.06 0.29 -8.00
N SER A 140 16.26 -0.76 -7.21
CA SER A 140 16.25 -2.14 -7.70
C SER A 140 14.86 -2.57 -8.15
N GLY A 141 13.81 -2.24 -7.40
CA GLY A 141 12.43 -2.57 -7.74
C GLY A 141 11.91 -1.83 -8.99
N LEU A 142 12.30 -0.56 -9.17
CA LEU A 142 11.77 0.29 -10.24
C LEU A 142 12.67 0.37 -11.49
N LYS A 143 13.82 -0.31 -11.50
CA LYS A 143 14.80 -0.24 -12.59
C LYS A 143 14.19 -0.59 -13.95
N GLY A 144 14.19 0.37 -14.87
CA GLY A 144 13.76 0.18 -16.25
C GLY A 144 12.27 -0.13 -16.40
N LEU A 145 11.44 0.25 -15.42
CA LEU A 145 9.99 0.26 -15.56
C LEU A 145 9.54 1.48 -16.39
N PRO A 146 8.52 1.35 -17.25
CA PRO A 146 8.07 2.43 -18.13
C PRO A 146 7.09 3.38 -17.41
N LEU A 147 7.42 3.82 -16.20
CA LEU A 147 6.58 4.74 -15.43
C LEU A 147 6.63 6.14 -16.05
N LYS A 148 5.46 6.68 -16.39
CA LYS A 148 5.30 8.02 -16.97
C LYS A 148 4.38 8.89 -16.14
N ASP A 149 3.25 8.32 -15.70
CA ASP A 149 2.34 8.98 -14.80
C ASP A 149 2.69 8.59 -13.35
N PRO A 150 2.94 9.57 -12.45
CA PRO A 150 3.13 9.27 -11.05
C PRO A 150 1.91 8.60 -10.38
N GLN A 151 0.71 8.68 -10.96
CA GLN A 151 -0.50 7.99 -10.46
C GLN A 151 -0.47 6.48 -10.72
N ASP A 152 0.40 6.00 -11.62
CA ASP A 152 0.56 4.59 -11.93
C ASP A 152 1.36 3.83 -10.84
N LEU A 153 1.76 4.50 -9.76
CA LEU A 153 2.55 3.93 -8.68
C LEU A 153 2.14 4.52 -7.33
N VAL A 154 2.01 3.64 -6.33
CA VAL A 154 1.97 4.03 -4.93
C VAL A 154 3.17 3.40 -4.23
N ILE A 155 3.91 4.17 -3.44
CA ILE A 155 4.94 3.64 -2.53
C ILE A 155 4.34 3.49 -1.15
N ALA A 156 4.61 2.38 -0.46
CA ALA A 156 4.37 2.24 0.97
C ALA A 156 5.71 2.11 1.70
N TYR A 157 6.09 3.14 2.44
CA TYR A 157 7.25 3.08 3.32
C TYR A 157 6.88 2.34 4.61
N GLU A 158 7.48 1.17 4.78
CA GLU A 158 7.24 0.20 5.85
C GLU A 158 8.47 0.10 6.75
N PRO A 159 8.62 0.92 7.80
CA PRO A 159 9.67 0.70 8.79
C PRO A 159 9.42 -0.66 9.46
N VAL A 160 10.08 -1.72 8.99
CA VAL A 160 9.76 -3.11 9.34
C VAL A 160 9.89 -3.34 10.84
N TRP A 161 10.77 -2.58 11.49
CA TRP A 161 10.96 -2.57 12.94
C TRP A 161 9.76 -2.04 13.74
N ALA A 162 8.83 -1.33 13.09
CA ALA A 162 7.61 -0.78 13.67
C ALA A 162 6.33 -1.53 13.26
N ILE A 163 6.44 -2.63 12.52
CA ILE A 163 5.29 -3.48 12.11
C ILE A 163 5.05 -4.55 13.17
N GLY A 164 3.88 -4.54 13.80
CA GLY A 164 3.49 -5.55 14.79
C GLY A 164 4.36 -5.59 16.06
N THR A 165 5.21 -4.57 16.28
CA THR A 165 6.05 -4.45 17.47
C THR A 165 5.48 -3.43 18.45
N ARG A 166 6.06 -3.34 19.66
CA ARG A 166 5.75 -2.25 20.62
C ARG A 166 6.45 -0.93 20.29
N ARG A 167 7.27 -0.89 19.24
CA ARG A 167 7.99 0.32 18.82
C ARG A 167 7.22 0.96 17.67
N THR A 168 6.98 2.26 17.76
CA THR A 168 6.29 3.03 16.74
C THR A 168 7.28 4.02 16.15
N ALA A 169 7.36 4.10 14.82
CA ALA A 169 8.10 5.18 14.19
C ALA A 169 7.44 6.52 14.53
N THR A 170 8.23 7.57 14.70
CA THR A 170 7.67 8.93 14.79
C THR A 170 7.28 9.42 13.39
N PRO A 171 6.35 10.38 13.28
CA PRO A 171 6.08 11.05 12.01
C PRO A 171 7.36 11.65 11.38
N GLU A 172 8.27 12.18 12.18
CA GLU A 172 9.55 12.73 11.74
C GLU A 172 10.46 11.65 11.15
N ASP A 173 10.51 10.46 11.76
CA ASP A 173 11.26 9.31 11.23
C ASP A 173 10.75 8.91 9.83
N ALA A 174 9.43 8.94 9.63
CA ALA A 174 8.81 8.60 8.36
C ALA A 174 9.07 9.67 7.30
N VAL A 175 8.88 10.95 7.65
CA VAL A 175 9.14 12.09 6.75
C VAL A 175 10.58 12.10 6.26
N ALA A 176 11.55 11.82 7.13
CA ALA A 176 12.96 11.80 6.75
C ALA A 176 13.25 10.84 5.59
N ILE A 177 12.71 9.61 5.65
CA ILE A 177 12.88 8.62 4.58
C ILE A 177 12.04 8.95 3.36
N ILE A 178 10.78 9.36 3.55
CA ILE A 178 9.87 9.68 2.44
C ILE A 178 10.41 10.81 1.57
N LYS A 179 11.00 11.86 2.16
CA LYS A 179 11.66 12.94 1.40
C LYS A 179 12.78 12.42 0.51
N VAL A 180 13.58 11.48 1.02
CA VAL A 180 14.65 10.86 0.23
C VAL A 180 14.08 10.02 -0.91
N LEU A 181 13.01 9.25 -0.66
CA LEU A 181 12.32 8.48 -1.69
C LEU A 181 11.74 9.38 -2.80
N ARG A 182 11.09 10.49 -2.45
CA ARG A 182 10.58 11.46 -3.44
C ARG A 182 11.68 12.01 -4.31
N LYS A 183 12.78 12.46 -3.71
CA LYS A 183 13.94 12.99 -4.43
C LYS A 183 14.50 11.96 -5.41
N GLU A 184 14.61 10.71 -4.98
CA GLU A 184 15.09 9.63 -5.84
C GLU A 184 14.12 9.32 -6.98
N LEU A 185 12.82 9.28 -6.72
CA LEU A 185 11.79 9.10 -7.74
C LEU A 185 11.85 10.20 -8.81
N SER A 186 12.01 11.47 -8.41
CA SER A 186 12.23 12.57 -9.33
C SER A 186 13.51 12.43 -10.14
N ALA A 187 14.59 11.91 -9.54
CA ALA A 187 15.83 11.65 -10.27
C ALA A 187 15.71 10.50 -11.28
N MET A 188 14.92 9.46 -10.95
CA MET A 188 14.73 8.28 -11.81
C MET A 188 13.76 8.52 -12.97
N PHE A 189 12.69 9.29 -12.76
CA PHE A 189 11.57 9.38 -13.70
C PHE A 189 11.25 10.81 -14.17
N GLY A 190 11.99 11.82 -13.69
CA GLY A 190 11.84 13.22 -14.09
C GLY A 190 11.35 14.12 -12.96
N GLY A 191 11.69 15.41 -13.02
CA GLY A 191 11.68 16.34 -11.88
C GLY A 191 10.41 16.36 -11.03
N SER A 192 9.22 16.41 -11.65
CA SER A 192 7.94 16.47 -10.94
C SER A 192 7.38 15.09 -10.56
N PHE A 193 8.01 13.98 -10.96
CA PHE A 193 7.48 12.63 -10.73
C PHE A 193 7.39 12.31 -9.23
N GLY A 194 8.45 12.57 -8.46
CA GLY A 194 8.46 12.33 -7.02
C GLY A 194 7.47 13.18 -6.23
N GLU A 195 7.05 14.33 -6.75
CA GLU A 195 6.02 15.19 -6.16
C GLU A 195 4.62 14.64 -6.40
N GLY A 196 4.39 14.03 -7.57
CA GLY A 196 3.09 13.46 -7.92
C GLY A 196 2.82 12.05 -7.36
N VAL A 197 3.88 11.29 -7.04
CA VAL A 197 3.72 9.91 -6.54
C VAL A 197 3.15 9.94 -5.13
N ARG A 198 2.16 9.08 -4.88
CA ARG A 198 1.63 8.86 -3.54
C ARG A 198 2.58 7.98 -2.73
N ILE A 199 3.06 8.48 -1.59
CA ILE A 199 3.89 7.75 -0.63
C ILE A 199 3.15 7.62 0.69
N LEU A 200 2.76 6.38 1.01
CA LEU A 200 2.03 6.00 2.21
C LEU A 200 3.00 5.64 3.32
N TYR A 201 2.59 5.90 4.57
CA TYR A 201 3.22 5.30 5.74
C TYR A 201 2.55 3.95 6.06
N GLY A 202 3.37 2.89 6.17
CA GLY A 202 2.93 1.51 6.39
C GLY A 202 3.37 0.88 7.73
N GLY A 203 3.72 1.70 8.73
CA GLY A 203 4.02 1.19 10.07
C GLY A 203 2.77 0.87 10.91
N SER A 204 2.91 0.79 12.23
CA SER A 204 1.78 0.54 13.14
C SER A 204 0.80 1.72 13.23
N VAL A 205 -0.11 1.83 12.26
CA VAL A 205 -1.20 2.82 12.22
C VAL A 205 -2.35 2.40 13.13
N LYS A 206 -2.86 3.37 13.88
CA LYS A 206 -4.01 3.28 14.78
C LYS A 206 -4.79 4.59 14.76
N PRO A 207 -6.06 4.62 15.22
CA PRO A 207 -6.81 5.87 15.32
C PRO A 207 -6.06 6.98 16.07
N ASP A 208 -5.41 6.64 17.19
CA ASP A 208 -4.73 7.59 18.08
C ASP A 208 -3.51 8.30 17.45
N ASN A 209 -2.89 7.71 16.44
CA ASN A 209 -1.72 8.28 15.75
C ASN A 209 -2.00 8.71 14.30
N THR A 210 -3.21 8.48 13.79
CA THR A 210 -3.55 8.77 12.38
C THR A 210 -3.32 10.23 12.02
N VAL A 211 -3.79 11.14 12.88
CA VAL A 211 -3.69 12.59 12.63
C VAL A 211 -2.24 13.04 12.54
N SER A 212 -1.37 12.58 13.44
CA SER A 212 0.03 13.05 13.48
C SER A 212 0.85 12.64 12.26
N PHE A 213 0.51 11.52 11.60
CA PHE A 213 1.08 11.14 10.31
C PHE A 213 0.43 11.91 9.16
N MET A 214 -0.90 11.97 9.11
CA MET A 214 -1.63 12.61 8.01
C MET A 214 -1.46 14.13 7.94
N GLU A 215 -1.08 14.77 9.04
CA GLU A 215 -0.70 16.20 9.09
C GLU A 215 0.65 16.47 8.42
N LYS A 216 1.53 15.47 8.24
CA LYS A 216 2.81 15.68 7.53
C LYS A 216 2.57 15.87 6.04
N GLU A 217 3.15 16.92 5.46
CA GLU A 217 2.98 17.25 4.04
C GLU A 217 3.46 16.12 3.12
N ASP A 218 4.58 15.48 3.48
CA ASP A 218 5.20 14.45 2.66
C ASP A 218 4.48 13.09 2.70
N ILE A 219 3.62 12.83 3.70
CA ILE A 219 2.91 11.55 3.84
C ILE A 219 1.57 11.69 3.13
N ASP A 220 1.29 10.85 2.12
CA ASP A 220 0.09 10.95 1.29
C ASP A 220 -1.08 10.08 1.78
N GLY A 221 -0.80 9.09 2.61
CA GLY A 221 -1.81 8.22 3.16
C GLY A 221 -1.18 7.12 4.00
N LEU A 222 -1.96 6.06 4.23
CA LEU A 222 -1.64 5.02 5.20
C LEU A 222 -1.87 3.64 4.57
N LEU A 223 -0.93 2.72 4.77
CA LEU A 223 -1.13 1.29 4.54
C LEU A 223 -1.40 0.62 5.90
N VAL A 224 -2.66 0.27 6.16
CA VAL A 224 -3.13 -0.13 7.49
C VAL A 224 -3.19 -1.65 7.61
N GLY A 225 -2.42 -2.21 8.53
CA GLY A 225 -2.44 -3.63 8.88
C GLY A 225 -3.57 -4.00 9.85
N GLY A 226 -3.22 -4.36 11.09
CA GLY A 226 -4.17 -4.93 12.06
C GLY A 226 -5.41 -4.06 12.37
N ALA A 227 -5.26 -2.73 12.41
CA ALA A 227 -6.39 -1.83 12.65
C ALA A 227 -7.44 -1.83 11.52
N SER A 228 -7.10 -2.34 10.32
CA SER A 228 -8.06 -2.50 9.22
C SER A 228 -9.02 -3.69 9.41
N LEU A 229 -8.75 -4.57 10.37
CA LEU A 229 -9.57 -5.76 10.64
C LEU A 229 -10.77 -5.48 11.56
N ASP A 230 -10.66 -4.39 12.32
CA ASP A 230 -11.68 -3.87 13.21
C ASP A 230 -12.43 -2.72 12.52
N LEU A 231 -13.75 -2.79 12.51
CA LEU A 231 -14.58 -1.89 11.70
C LEU A 231 -14.51 -0.46 12.24
N GLU A 232 -14.68 -0.30 13.55
CA GLU A 232 -14.68 1.01 14.21
C GLU A 232 -13.33 1.70 14.04
N SER A 233 -12.23 0.97 14.29
CA SER A 233 -10.88 1.47 14.09
C SER A 233 -10.63 1.91 12.66
N PHE A 234 -11.03 1.12 11.66
CA PHE A 234 -10.77 1.46 10.26
C PHE A 234 -11.60 2.65 9.77
N VAL A 235 -12.89 2.71 10.15
CA VAL A 235 -13.76 3.87 9.86
C VAL A 235 -13.18 5.14 10.47
N GLU A 236 -12.72 5.08 11.72
CA GLU A 236 -12.12 6.23 12.40
C GLU A 236 -10.83 6.69 11.72
N ILE A 237 -9.95 5.76 11.30
CA ILE A 237 -8.74 6.10 10.54
C ILE A 237 -9.09 6.82 9.24
N ILE A 238 -10.10 6.34 8.51
CA ILE A 238 -10.55 6.97 7.25
C ILE A 238 -11.08 8.39 7.52
N ARG A 239 -11.93 8.55 8.53
CA ARG A 239 -12.50 9.84 8.92
C ARG A 239 -11.42 10.85 9.31
N LEU A 240 -10.47 10.44 10.15
CA LEU A 240 -9.35 11.29 10.58
C LEU A 240 -8.43 11.65 9.41
N SER A 241 -8.18 10.70 8.51
CA SER A 241 -7.38 10.94 7.29
C SER A 241 -8.04 11.96 6.37
N ALA A 242 -9.35 11.84 6.13
CA ALA A 242 -10.13 12.78 5.33
C ALA A 242 -10.15 14.18 5.96
N ALA A 243 -10.36 14.26 7.28
CA ALA A 243 -10.34 15.53 8.01
C ALA A 243 -8.97 16.23 7.91
N ALA A 244 -7.87 15.49 8.09
CA ALA A 244 -6.52 16.04 7.98
C ALA A 244 -6.21 16.54 6.57
N ARG A 245 -6.77 15.91 5.52
CA ARG A 245 -6.60 16.36 4.12
C ARG A 245 -7.36 17.63 3.80
N ARG A 246 -8.60 17.74 4.25
CA ARG A 246 -9.41 18.95 4.06
C ARG A 246 -8.80 20.20 4.68
N LEU A 247 -8.03 20.06 5.76
CA LEU A 247 -7.33 21.19 6.39
C LEU A 247 -6.12 21.69 5.57
N LYS A 248 -5.66 20.93 4.57
CA LYS A 248 -4.50 21.25 3.73
C LYS A 248 -4.88 21.77 2.34
N SER A 249 -6.10 21.49 1.88
CA SER A 249 -6.67 21.97 0.61
C SER A 249 -7.27 23.36 0.75
#